data_AF-A0A9D3V5T5-F1
#
_entry.id   AF-A0A9D3V5T5-F1
#
_cell.length_a   1.000
_cell.length_b   1.000
_cell.length_c   1.000
_cell.angle_alpha   90.00
_cell.angle_beta   90.00
_cell.angle_gamma   90.00
#
_symmetry.space_group_name_H-M   'P 1'
#
loop_
_entity.id
_entity.type
_entity.pdbx_description
1 polymer ?
#
loop_
_entity_poly.entity_id
_entity_poly.type
_entity_poly.pdbx_seq_one_letter_code
_entity_poly.pdbx_strand_id
1 'polypeptide(L)'
;MLPTQSFKEHVAILAFPFGSHDLTILRLACRLARAAPNVQFSFLTTAKSNDSIFSTFKLDVPSNIRAYNVEDGVPANHVFTGNPVERLDLFLKATPANFQKSLDVAVITVGAFDEQGKRKGKASLGLRRLGKSTNGMLNMPNDSDDVVLKM
;
A
#
# COMPACT_ATOMS: atom_id res chain seq x y z
N MET A 1 24.03 1.39 18.89
CA MET A 1 23.12 0.29 18.47
C MET A 1 21.74 0.66 19.02
N LEU A 2 20.80 1.09 18.17
CA LEU A 2 19.45 1.44 18.64
C LEU A 2 18.72 0.15 18.99
N PRO A 3 18.08 0.04 20.17
CA PRO A 3 17.30 -1.14 20.50
C PRO A 3 16.16 -1.27 19.48
N THR A 4 16.04 -2.44 18.87
CA THR A 4 14.83 -2.83 18.15
C THR A 4 13.69 -2.84 19.15
N GLN A 5 12.79 -1.86 19.07
CA GLN A 5 11.58 -1.85 19.88
C GLN A 5 10.73 -3.05 19.48
N SER A 6 10.70 -4.07 20.34
CA SER A 6 9.67 -5.11 20.34
C SER A 6 8.47 -4.52 21.08
N PHE A 7 7.37 -4.32 20.35
CA PHE A 7 6.12 -3.84 20.93
C PHE A 7 5.43 -5.03 21.60
N LYS A 8 5.26 -4.97 22.93
CA LYS A 8 4.64 -6.07 23.68
C LYS A 8 3.12 -6.12 23.53
N GLU A 9 2.53 -4.98 23.17
CA GLU A 9 1.09 -4.77 23.11
C GLU A 9 0.72 -4.12 21.77
N HIS A 10 -0.43 -4.52 21.23
CA HIS A 10 -0.94 -4.04 19.94
C HIS A 10 -2.38 -3.58 20.10
N VAL A 11 -2.64 -2.31 19.76
CA VAL A 11 -3.96 -1.70 19.80
C VAL A 11 -4.45 -1.42 18.38
N ALA A 12 -5.60 -1.98 18.02
CA ALA A 12 -6.29 -1.66 16.77
C ALA A 12 -7.33 -0.56 17.00
N ILE A 13 -7.35 0.42 16.10
CA ILE A 13 -8.26 1.56 16.12
C ILE A 13 -9.09 1.51 14.84
N LEU A 14 -10.35 1.14 14.97
CA LEU A 14 -11.28 1.03 13.86
C LEU A 14 -12.01 2.36 13.71
N ALA A 15 -11.62 3.16 12.73
CA ALA A 15 -12.15 4.50 12.53
C ALA A 15 -13.33 4.52 11.55
N PHE A 16 -14.33 5.33 11.87
CA PHE A 16 -15.46 5.58 10.99
C PHE A 16 -15.07 6.64 9.94
N PRO A 17 -15.15 6.35 8.63
CA PRO A 17 -14.47 7.13 7.58
C PRO A 17 -15.29 8.31 7.05
N PHE A 18 -16.33 8.74 7.77
CA PHE A 18 -17.22 9.82 7.33
C PHE A 18 -17.15 11.00 8.30
N GLY A 19 -17.40 12.21 7.78
CA GLY A 19 -17.33 13.44 8.57
C GLY A 19 -15.91 13.69 9.10
N SER A 20 -15.80 13.90 10.41
CA SER A 20 -14.52 14.16 11.11
C SER A 20 -14.21 13.11 12.20
N HIS A 21 -14.85 11.94 12.13
CA HIS A 21 -14.74 10.90 13.15
C HIS A 21 -13.33 10.28 13.17
N ASP A 22 -12.80 9.97 11.99
CA ASP A 22 -11.44 9.46 11.73
C ASP A 22 -10.33 10.42 12.18
N LEU A 23 -10.45 11.72 11.92
CA LEU A 23 -9.48 12.72 12.37
C LEU A 23 -9.49 12.84 13.90
N THR A 24 -10.68 12.86 14.50
CA THR A 24 -10.85 12.98 15.95
C THR A 24 -10.21 11.80 16.67
N ILE A 25 -10.50 10.57 16.21
CA ILE A 25 -9.95 9.37 16.83
C ILE A 25 -8.45 9.22 16.56
N LEU A 26 -7.93 9.67 15.41
CA LEU A 26 -6.49 9.71 15.16
C LEU A 26 -5.76 10.68 16.10
N ARG A 27 -6.34 11.86 16.38
CA ARG A 27 -5.75 12.80 17.36
C ARG A 27 -5.67 12.18 18.75
N LEU A 28 -6.70 11.43 19.16
CA LEU A 28 -6.66 10.68 20.41
C LEU A 28 -5.56 9.59 20.36
N ALA A 29 -5.50 8.83 19.27
CA ALA A 29 -4.48 7.81 19.05
C ALA A 29 -3.07 8.38 19.19
N CYS A 30 -2.78 9.54 18.59
CA CYS A 30 -1.48 10.19 18.70
C CYS A 30 -1.12 10.57 20.15
N ARG A 31 -2.10 10.95 20.98
CA ARG A 31 -1.85 11.23 22.40
C ARG A 31 -1.54 9.95 23.17
N LEU A 32 -2.30 8.88 22.92
CA LEU A 32 -2.08 7.58 23.54
C LEU A 32 -0.73 6.98 23.13
N ALA A 33 -0.39 7.06 21.86
CA ALA A 33 0.87 6.54 21.31
C ALA A 33 2.10 7.26 21.88
N ARG A 34 2.01 8.56 22.15
CA ARG A 34 3.05 9.33 22.86
C ARG A 34 3.16 8.93 24.33
N ALA A 35 2.04 8.66 24.99
CA ALA A 35 2.01 8.25 26.39
C ALA A 35 2.48 6.78 26.59
N ALA A 36 2.32 5.94 25.57
CA ALA A 36 2.67 4.52 25.58
C ALA A 36 3.61 4.16 24.41
N PRO A 37 4.89 4.60 24.45
CA PRO A 37 5.83 4.44 23.35
C PRO A 37 6.23 2.97 23.09
N ASN A 38 5.91 2.06 24.01
CA ASN A 38 6.14 0.61 23.92
C ASN A 38 4.93 -0.17 23.39
N VAL A 39 3.87 0.52 22.96
CA VAL A 39 2.65 -0.06 22.38
C VAL A 39 2.59 0.29 20.90
N GLN A 40 2.30 -0.69 20.06
CA GLN A 40 2.03 -0.48 18.64
C GLN A 40 0.55 -0.16 18.45
N PHE A 41 0.26 0.85 17.64
CA PHE A 41 -1.09 1.22 17.25
C PHE A 41 -1.29 0.99 15.76
N SER A 42 -2.40 0.36 15.38
CA SER A 42 -2.86 0.24 14.00
C SER A 42 -4.12 1.07 13.82
N PHE A 43 -4.07 2.07 12.96
CA PHE A 43 -5.20 2.91 12.60
C PHE A 43 -5.83 2.41 11.30
N LEU A 44 -7.08 1.98 11.36
CA LEU A 44 -7.79 1.36 10.24
C LEU A 44 -8.94 2.27 9.79
N THR A 45 -8.89 2.72 8.54
CA THR A 45 -9.96 3.50 7.89
C THR A 45 -9.89 3.28 6.38
N THR A 46 -10.80 3.88 5.61
CA THR A 46 -10.76 3.77 4.15
C THR A 46 -9.54 4.47 3.55
N ALA A 47 -9.08 4.00 2.38
CA ALA A 47 -7.97 4.63 1.66
C ALA A 47 -8.21 6.13 1.43
N LYS A 48 -9.42 6.49 1.02
CA LYS A 48 -9.83 7.89 0.81
C LYS A 48 -9.69 8.74 2.08
N SER A 49 -10.09 8.20 3.22
CA SER A 49 -9.99 8.87 4.53
C SER A 49 -8.52 9.05 4.94
N ASN A 50 -7.70 8.00 4.84
CA ASN A 50 -6.26 8.08 5.09
C ASN A 50 -5.60 9.16 4.22
N ASP A 51 -5.81 9.11 2.90
CA ASP A 51 -5.23 10.06 1.96
C ASP A 51 -5.64 11.50 2.30
N SER A 52 -6.93 11.72 2.60
CA SER A 52 -7.42 13.04 3.01
C SER A 52 -6.75 13.52 4.29
N ILE A 53 -6.66 12.67 5.31
CA ILE A 53 -6.09 13.04 6.61
C ILE A 53 -4.61 13.41 6.48
N PHE A 54 -3.81 12.54 5.85
CA PHE A 54 -2.36 12.68 5.78
C PHE A 54 -1.91 13.74 4.78
N SER A 55 -2.67 14.00 3.72
CA SER A 55 -2.38 15.10 2.79
C SER A 55 -2.79 16.47 3.34
N THR A 56 -3.94 16.56 4.01
CA THR A 56 -4.56 17.84 4.38
C THR A 56 -4.05 18.38 5.70
N PHE A 57 -3.99 17.54 6.74
CA PHE A 57 -3.80 18.04 8.12
C PHE A 57 -2.35 18.01 8.61
N LYS A 58 -1.40 17.47 7.81
CA LYS A 58 0.04 17.38 8.13
C LYS A 58 0.30 17.04 9.61
N LEU A 59 -0.42 16.04 10.12
CA LEU A 59 -0.33 15.67 11.53
C LEU A 59 1.05 15.08 11.83
N ASP A 60 1.67 15.52 12.92
CA ASP A 60 2.81 14.84 13.51
C ASP A 60 2.31 13.54 14.17
N VAL A 61 2.40 12.45 13.40
CA VAL A 61 1.95 11.12 13.82
C VAL A 61 3.13 10.32 14.38
N PRO A 62 3.06 9.87 15.65
CA PRO A 62 4.07 9.03 16.28
C PRO A 62 4.45 7.80 15.44
N SER A 63 5.73 7.41 15.49
CA SER A 63 6.27 6.29 14.70
C SER A 63 5.69 4.92 15.08
N ASN A 64 5.12 4.79 16.28
CA ASN A 64 4.41 3.61 16.77
C ASN A 64 2.93 3.58 16.35
N ILE A 65 2.47 4.48 15.47
CA ILE A 65 1.17 4.37 14.77
C ILE A 65 1.42 3.98 13.30
N ARG A 66 0.65 3.00 12.80
CA ARG A 66 0.63 2.62 11.39
C ARG A 66 -0.79 2.66 10.85
N ALA A 67 -0.97 3.29 9.70
CA ALA A 67 -2.26 3.34 9.01
C ALA A 67 -2.45 2.14 8.08
N TYR A 68 -3.66 1.60 8.05
CA TYR A 68 -4.09 0.51 7.19
C TYR A 68 -5.36 0.91 6.45
N ASN A 69 -5.44 0.53 5.18
CA ASN A 69 -6.60 0.78 4.35
C ASN A 69 -7.64 -0.33 4.55
N VAL A 70 -8.89 0.08 4.67
CA VAL A 70 -10.08 -0.76 4.73
C VAL A 70 -10.88 -0.52 3.46
N GLU A 71 -11.39 -1.58 2.84
CA GLU A 71 -12.29 -1.48 1.70
C GLU A 71 -13.56 -0.71 2.10
N ASP A 72 -14.03 0.20 1.25
CA ASP A 72 -15.17 1.08 1.52
C ASP A 72 -16.55 0.41 1.33
N GLY A 73 -16.54 -0.85 0.88
CA GLY A 73 -17.76 -1.63 0.63
C GLY A 73 -18.45 -1.32 -0.70
N VAL A 74 -17.88 -0.45 -1.53
CA VAL A 74 -18.45 -0.07 -2.81
C VAL A 74 -18.14 -1.16 -3.85
N PRO A 75 -19.15 -1.80 -4.47
CA PRO A 75 -18.92 -2.80 -5.50
C PRO A 75 -18.18 -2.22 -6.71
N ALA A 76 -17.44 -3.08 -7.43
CA ALA A 76 -16.81 -2.68 -8.68
C ALA A 76 -17.86 -2.15 -9.67
N ASN A 77 -17.56 -1.03 -10.34
CA ASN A 77 -18.43 -0.34 -11.29
C ASN A 77 -19.77 0.16 -10.71
N HIS A 78 -19.89 0.29 -9.38
CA HIS A 78 -21.08 0.85 -8.74
C HIS A 78 -21.30 2.30 -9.13
N VAL A 79 -22.49 2.62 -9.62
CA VAL A 79 -22.91 4.00 -9.95
C VAL A 79 -23.79 4.50 -8.81
N PHE A 80 -23.32 5.54 -8.12
CA PHE A 80 -24.08 6.14 -7.03
C PHE A 80 -25.35 6.83 -7.54
N THR A 81 -26.44 6.68 -6.79
CA THR A 81 -27.73 7.32 -7.02
C THR A 81 -27.75 8.81 -6.69
N GLY A 82 -26.71 9.30 -6.00
CA GLY A 82 -26.65 10.66 -5.44
C GLY A 82 -27.20 10.76 -4.01
N ASN A 83 -27.80 9.69 -3.47
CA ASN A 83 -28.20 9.64 -2.06
C ASN A 83 -26.96 9.61 -1.15
N PRO A 84 -26.77 10.60 -0.26
CA PRO A 84 -25.60 10.64 0.63
C PRO A 84 -25.52 9.45 1.60
N VAL A 85 -26.64 8.80 1.90
CA VAL A 85 -26.73 7.63 2.80
C VAL A 85 -26.28 6.35 2.11
N GLU A 86 -26.35 6.27 0.78
CA GLU A 86 -26.00 5.06 0.02
C GLU A 86 -24.57 4.59 0.30
N ARG A 87 -23.60 5.51 0.32
CA ARG A 87 -22.21 5.17 0.63
C ARG A 87 -22.04 4.68 2.07
N LEU A 88 -22.80 5.26 3.00
CA LEU A 88 -22.80 4.83 4.40
C LEU A 88 -23.32 3.40 4.52
N ASP A 89 -24.44 3.09 3.86
CA ASP A 89 -25.05 1.76 3.91
C ASP A 89 -24.14 0.69 3.31
N LEU A 90 -23.51 0.97 2.16
CA LEU A 90 -22.54 0.07 1.54
C LEU A 90 -21.36 -0.20 2.48
N PHE A 91 -20.82 0.85 3.11
CA PHE A 91 -19.74 0.71 4.07
C PHE A 91 -20.15 -0.14 5.28
N LEU A 92 -21.27 0.16 5.93
CA LEU A 92 -21.73 -0.57 7.12
C LEU A 92 -22.01 -2.04 6.81
N LYS A 93 -22.59 -2.33 5.65
CA LYS A 93 -22.86 -3.71 5.21
C LYS A 93 -21.58 -4.54 5.03
N ALA A 94 -20.50 -3.92 4.53
CA ALA A 94 -19.23 -4.61 4.28
C ALA A 94 -18.25 -4.55 5.47
N THR A 95 -18.48 -3.65 6.44
CA THR A 95 -17.59 -3.33 7.57
C THR A 95 -17.06 -4.56 8.30
N PRO A 96 -17.88 -5.53 8.76
CA PRO A 96 -17.36 -6.65 9.55
C PRO A 96 -16.26 -7.45 8.83
N ALA A 97 -16.50 -7.81 7.56
CA ALA A 97 -15.54 -8.56 6.77
C ALA A 97 -14.33 -7.71 6.36
N ASN A 98 -14.55 -6.45 6.00
CA ASN A 98 -13.48 -5.57 5.53
C ASN A 98 -12.50 -5.22 6.65
N PHE A 99 -12.98 -4.92 7.86
CA PHE A 99 -12.10 -4.69 9.00
C PHE A 99 -11.39 -5.97 9.43
N GLN A 100 -12.04 -7.14 9.41
CA GLN A 100 -11.36 -8.40 9.73
C GLN A 100 -10.16 -8.63 8.81
N LYS A 101 -10.33 -8.50 7.50
CA LYS A 101 -9.22 -8.62 6.53
C LYS A 101 -8.07 -7.65 6.83
N SER A 102 -8.38 -6.38 7.08
CA SER A 102 -7.35 -5.37 7.36
C SER A 102 -6.68 -5.58 8.73
N LEU A 103 -7.41 -6.12 9.72
CA LEU A 103 -6.85 -6.52 11.01
C LEU A 103 -5.88 -7.70 10.86
N ASP A 104 -6.23 -8.72 10.08
CA ASP A 104 -5.36 -9.86 9.82
C ASP A 104 -4.03 -9.39 9.20
N VAL A 105 -4.10 -8.45 8.24
CA VAL A 105 -2.92 -7.80 7.67
C VAL A 105 -2.12 -7.04 8.73
N ALA A 106 -2.78 -6.30 9.61
CA ALA A 106 -2.12 -5.55 10.68
C ALA A 106 -1.38 -6.49 11.65
N VAL A 107 -2.00 -7.60 12.06
CA VAL A 107 -1.41 -8.60 12.96
C VAL A 107 -0.17 -9.25 12.33
N ILE A 108 -0.29 -9.73 11.09
CA ILE A 108 0.84 -10.34 10.35
C ILE A 108 1.99 -9.34 10.22
N THR A 109 1.65 -8.09 9.90
CA THR A 109 2.63 -7.03 9.73
C THR A 109 3.39 -6.79 11.02
N VAL A 110 2.71 -6.66 12.17
CA VAL A 110 3.36 -6.44 13.47
C VAL A 110 4.24 -7.63 13.86
N GLY A 111 3.72 -8.86 13.80
CA GLY A 111 4.48 -10.06 14.16
C GLY A 111 5.72 -10.32 13.28
N ALA A 112 5.72 -9.84 12.03
CA ALA A 112 6.90 -9.93 11.15
C ALA A 112 8.06 -8.99 11.55
N PHE A 113 7.82 -7.96 12.38
CA PHE A 113 8.89 -7.13 12.93
C PHE A 113 9.52 -7.71 14.19
N ASP A 114 8.87 -8.71 14.82
CA ASP A 114 9.32 -9.30 16.06
C ASP A 114 10.39 -10.40 15.87
N GLU A 115 10.48 -11.03 14.68
CA GLU A 115 11.39 -12.16 14.52
C GLU A 115 12.81 -11.80 14.07
N GLN A 116 13.03 -10.85 13.15
CA GLN A 116 14.38 -10.39 12.81
C GLN A 116 14.26 -9.03 12.14
N GLY A 117 14.90 -7.99 12.66
CA GLY A 117 14.96 -6.64 12.08
C GLY A 117 15.68 -6.54 10.73
N LYS A 118 15.31 -7.36 9.74
CA LYS A 118 15.85 -7.36 8.38
C LYS A 118 14.71 -7.57 7.39
N ARG A 119 14.50 -6.60 6.49
CA ARG A 119 13.65 -6.76 5.30
C ARG A 119 14.08 -8.04 4.57
N LYS A 120 13.20 -9.03 4.44
CA LYS A 120 13.40 -10.10 3.46
C LYS A 120 13.28 -9.46 2.07
N GLY A 121 14.42 -9.16 1.47
CA GLY A 121 14.51 -8.71 0.09
C GLY A 121 13.86 -9.76 -0.81
N LYS A 122 12.84 -9.34 -1.57
CA LYS A 122 12.35 -10.16 -2.68
C LYS A 122 13.50 -10.27 -3.68
N ALA A 123 14.04 -11.47 -3.82
CA ALA A 123 14.94 -11.78 -4.92
C ALA A 123 14.17 -11.54 -6.23
N SER A 124 14.52 -10.48 -6.94
CA SER A 124 14.22 -10.33 -8.35
C SER A 124 14.87 -11.50 -9.06
N LEU A 125 14.07 -12.46 -9.52
CA LEU A 125 14.53 -13.51 -10.42
C LEU A 125 15.09 -12.82 -11.66
N GLY A 126 16.43 -12.84 -11.77
CA GLY A 126 17.16 -12.40 -12.95
C GLY A 126 16.80 -13.29 -14.12
N LEU A 127 16.07 -12.73 -15.07
CA LEU A 127 15.89 -13.31 -16.39
C LEU A 127 17.23 -13.18 -17.13
N ARG A 128 18.04 -14.25 -17.08
CA ARG A 128 19.28 -14.36 -17.84
C ARG A 128 18.95 -14.39 -19.33
N ARG A 129 19.26 -13.31 -20.07
CA ARG A 129 19.44 -13.40 -21.52
C ARG A 129 20.77 -14.10 -21.77
N LEU A 130 20.71 -15.36 -22.21
CA LEU A 130 21.85 -16.08 -22.75
C LEU A 130 22.13 -15.56 -24.17
N GLY A 131 23.37 -15.12 -24.40
CA GLY A 131 23.82 -14.59 -25.68
C GLY A 131 24.09 -15.67 -26.73
N LYS A 132 23.77 -15.30 -27.98
CA LYS A 132 24.41 -15.59 -29.28
C LYS A 132 25.15 -16.92 -29.47
N SER A 133 24.75 -17.65 -30.54
CA SER A 133 25.63 -18.56 -31.28
C SER A 133 25.53 -18.29 -32.78
N THR A 134 26.70 -18.20 -33.41
CA THR A 134 26.98 -17.91 -34.82
C THR A 134 27.13 -19.20 -35.65
N ASN A 135 27.30 -18.97 -36.96
CA ASN A 135 27.74 -19.85 -38.07
C ASN A 135 26.59 -20.36 -38.97
N GLY A 136 26.61 -20.16 -40.29
CA GLY A 136 27.59 -19.53 -41.18
C GLY A 136 27.30 -19.90 -42.65
N MET A 137 28.00 -19.23 -43.57
CA MET A 137 28.28 -19.62 -44.98
C MET A 137 27.10 -19.53 -45.99
N LEU A 138 27.15 -18.90 -47.18
CA LEU A 138 28.22 -18.48 -48.11
C LEU A 138 27.69 -17.45 -49.14
N ASN A 139 28.59 -16.52 -49.57
CA ASN A 139 28.81 -15.96 -50.93
C ASN A 139 27.67 -15.26 -51.72
N MET A 140 27.83 -14.20 -52.53
CA MET A 140 28.95 -13.38 -53.07
C MET A 140 28.31 -12.10 -53.68
N PRO A 141 29.08 -11.05 -54.05
CA PRO A 141 28.59 -9.68 -54.26
C PRO A 141 28.10 -9.43 -55.70
N ASN A 142 27.15 -8.51 -55.86
CA ASN A 142 26.89 -7.87 -57.15
C ASN A 142 27.25 -6.39 -57.07
N ASP A 143 28.39 -6.13 -57.68
CA ASP A 143 28.88 -4.86 -58.18
C ASP A 143 27.99 -4.44 -59.36
N SER A 144 27.42 -3.23 -59.29
CA SER A 144 26.82 -2.51 -60.42
C SER A 144 26.65 -1.06 -59.99
N ASP A 145 27.78 -0.38 -59.95
CA ASP A 145 27.82 1.04 -60.28
C ASP A 145 27.31 1.20 -61.73
N ASP A 146 26.25 1.97 -61.92
CA ASP A 146 26.19 2.89 -63.05
C ASP A 146 25.17 4.01 -62.79
N VAL A 147 25.73 5.16 -62.45
CA VAL A 147 25.13 6.48 -62.64
C VAL A 147 25.17 6.75 -64.15
N VAL A 148 24.07 7.20 -64.78
CA VAL A 148 24.08 8.28 -65.79
C VAL A 148 22.67 8.52 -66.38
N LEU A 149 22.28 9.80 -66.32
CA LEU A 149 21.43 10.58 -67.22
C LEU A 149 21.01 9.92 -68.55
N LYS A 150 19.73 10.02 -68.93
CA LYS A 150 19.17 11.07 -69.83
C LYS A 150 17.73 10.72 -70.24
N MET A 151 16.87 11.75 -70.19
CA MET A 151 15.62 11.98 -70.94
C MET A 151 14.51 10.93 -70.86
#